data_AF-A0A821SED4-F1
#
_entry.id   AF-A0A821SED4-F1
#
_cell.length_a   1.000
_cell.length_b   1.000
_cell.length_c   1.000
_cell.angle_alpha   90.00
_cell.angle_beta   90.00
_cell.angle_gamma   90.00
#
_symmetry.space_group_name_H-M   'P 1'
#
loop_
_entity.id
_entity.type
_entity.pdbx_description
1 polymer ?
#
loop_
_entity_poly.entity_id
_entity_poly.type
_entity_poly.pdbx_seq_one_letter_code
_entity_poly.pdbx_strand_id
1 'polypeptide(L)' 'MISAGWFSCNINDRVICIYCNTIFHEWTNNDDPIEVHKRLSPKCPFVISMPLVNNSPKIINNTLEE' A
#
# COMPACT_ATOMS: atom_id res chain seq x y z
N MET A 1 1.68 7.14 4.20
CA MET A 1 2.82 6.22 4.47
C MET A 1 2.73 5.61 5.87
N ILE A 2 2.75 6.41 6.96
CA ILE A 2 2.72 5.91 8.35
C ILE A 2 1.49 5.02 8.64
N SER A 3 0.31 5.38 8.13
CA SER A 3 -0.94 4.61 8.33
C SER A 3 -0.98 3.23 7.67
N ALA A 4 0.03 2.87 6.86
CA ALA A 4 0.14 1.56 6.21
C ALA A 4 1.27 0.68 6.80
N GLY A 5 1.71 0.99 8.02
CA GLY A 5 2.74 0.23 8.75
C GLY A 5 4.18 0.55 8.36
N TRP A 6 4.40 1.61 7.57
CA TRP A 6 5.71 2.04 7.10
C TRP A 6 6.37 3.03 8.06
N PHE A 7 7.66 2.83 8.31
CA PHE A 7 8.55 3.73 9.04
C PHE A 7 9.65 4.22 8.11
N SER A 8 10.02 5.50 8.19
CA SER A 8 11.11 6.04 7.39
C SER A 8 12.46 5.52 7.89
N CYS A 9 13.31 5.08 6.97
CA CYS A 9 14.68 4.66 7.30
C CYS A 9 15.63 5.87 7.49
N ASN A 10 15.12 7.10 7.39
CA ASN A 10 15.90 8.35 7.36
C ASN A 10 17.00 8.37 6.28
N ILE A 11 16.83 7.56 5.23
CA ILE A 11 17.71 7.46 4.07
C ILE A 11 16.82 7.62 2.83
N ASN A 12 16.86 8.79 2.22
CA ASN A 12 16.04 9.15 1.05
C ASN A 12 14.53 8.88 1.30
N ASP A 13 13.87 8.20 0.36
CA ASP A 13 12.46 7.82 0.40
C ASP A 13 12.24 6.38 0.88
N ARG A 14 13.29 5.73 1.40
CA ARG A 14 13.20 4.35 1.89
C ARG A 14 12.32 4.28 3.10
N VAL A 15 11.35 3.37 3.04
CA VAL A 15 10.52 3.01 4.17
C VAL A 15 10.57 1.51 4.43
N ILE A 16 10.44 1.13 5.69
CA ILE A 16 10.44 -0.26 6.16
C ILE A 16 9.12 -0.55 6.88
N CYS A 17 8.53 -1.71 6.61
CA CYS A 17 7.40 -2.20 7.40
C CYS A 17 7.92 -2.82 8.72
N ILE A 18 7.38 -2.41 9.86
CA ILE A 18 7.79 -2.98 11.17
C ILE A 18 7.27 -4.39 11.44
N TYR A 19 6.30 -4.87 10.66
CA TYR A 19 5.66 -6.17 10.86
C TYR A 19 6.26 -7.28 10.00
N CYS A 20 6.85 -6.94 8.85
CA CYS A 20 7.42 -7.91 7.90
C CYS A 20 8.81 -7.53 7.39
N ASN A 21 9.35 -6.38 7.82
CA ASN A 21 10.68 -5.87 7.47
C ASN A 21 10.90 -5.65 5.97
N THR A 22 9.85 -5.69 5.15
CA THR A 22 9.92 -5.31 3.73
C THR A 22 10.31 -3.85 3.64
N ILE A 23 11.31 -3.55 2.82
CA ILE A 23 11.77 -2.19 2.51
C ILE A 23 11.27 -1.85 1.11
N PHE A 24 10.74 -0.64 0.95
CA PHE A 24 10.39 -0.09 -0.35
C PHE A 24 10.95 1.33 -0.53
N HIS A 25 11.31 1.64 -1.76
CA HIS A 25 11.86 2.91 -2.22
C HIS A 25 11.41 3.17 -3.66
N GLU A 26 11.78 4.33 -4.20
CA GLU A 26 11.34 4.83 -5.51
C GLU A 26 9.82 5.06 -5.55
N TRP A 27 9.31 5.77 -4.55
CA TRP A 27 7.91 6.15 -4.50
C TRP A 27 7.54 7.11 -5.63
N THR A 28 6.43 6.84 -6.29
CA THR A 28 5.79 7.75 -7.25
C THR A 28 4.54 8.39 -6.62
N ASN A 29 4.11 9.52 -7.16
CA ASN A 29 2.89 10.20 -6.71
C ASN A 29 1.60 9.36 -6.91
N ASN A 30 1.68 8.29 -7.70
CA ASN A 30 0.58 7.38 -8.00
C ASN A 30 0.58 6.13 -7.11
N ASP A 31 1.59 5.93 -6.27
CA ASP A 31 1.69 4.75 -5.43
C ASP A 31 0.79 4.87 -4.19
N ASP A 32 -0.14 3.92 -4.05
CA ASP A 32 -0.87 3.73 -2.80
C ASP A 32 -0.03 2.86 -1.84
N PRO A 33 0.31 3.34 -0.63
CA PRO A 33 1.16 2.62 0.30
C PRO A 33 0.62 1.26 0.76
N ILE A 34 -0.70 1.07 0.76
CA ILE A 34 -1.34 -0.20 1.14
C ILE A 34 -1.27 -1.18 -0.02
N GLU A 35 -1.58 -0.74 -1.24
CA GLU A 35 -1.51 -1.58 -2.45
C GLU A 35 -0.07 -2.01 -2.74
N VAL A 36 0.90 -1.10 -2.59
CA VAL A 36 2.33 -1.45 -2.69
C VAL A 36 2.72 -2.48 -1.62
N HIS A 37 2.25 -2.32 -0.38
CA HIS A 37 2.53 -3.27 0.70
C HIS A 37 1.90 -4.64 0.45
N LYS A 38 0.64 -4.70 0.00
CA LYS A 38 -0.04 -5.94 -0.42
C LYS A 38 0.70 -6.65 -1.55
N ARG A 39 1.17 -5.89 -2.55
CA ARG A 39 1.92 -6.42 -3.69
C ARG A 39 3.26 -7.02 -3.29
N LEU A 40 4.00 -6.33 -2.41
CA LEU A 40 5.37 -6.74 -2.04
C LEU A 40 5.40 -7.79 -0.93
N SER A 41 4.45 -7.75 0.01
CA SER A 41 4.42 -8.64 1.17
C SER A 41 2.98 -9.04 1.52
N PRO A 42 2.31 -9.83 0.65
CA PRO A 42 0.91 -10.22 0.84
C PRO A 42 0.66 -11.06 2.10
N LYS A 43 1.72 -11.67 2.65
CA LYS A 43 1.68 -12.48 3.88
C LYS A 43 2.09 -11.69 5.13
N CYS A 44 2.31 -10.38 5.02
CA CYS A 44 2.64 -9.54 6.16
C CYS A 44 1.52 -9.58 7.21
N PRO A 45 1.82 -9.74 8.51
CA PRO A 45 0.81 -9.73 9.56
C PRO A 45 -0.08 -8.49 9.53
N PHE A 46 0.49 -7.32 9.22
CA PHE A 46 -0.26 -6.08 9.05
C PHE A 46 -1.27 -6.18 7.90
N VAL A 47 -0.81 -6.64 6.72
CA VAL A 47 -1.65 -6.78 5.52
C VAL A 47 -2.78 -7.79 5.75
N ILE A 48 -2.50 -8.91 6.42
CA ILE A 48 -3.50 -9.93 6.76
C ILE A 48 -4.50 -9.41 7.79
N SER A 49 -4.03 -8.65 8.79
CA SER A 49 -4.87 -8.11 9.87
C SER A 49 -5.74 -6.93 9.44
N MET A 50 -5.44 -6.30 8.30
CA MET A 50 -6.19 -5.17 7.81
C MET A 50 -7.58 -5.68 7.36
N PRO A 51 -8.68 -5.26 8.01
CA PRO A 51 -10.01 -5.60 7.50
C PRO A 51 -10.10 -5.10 6.06
N LEU A 52 -10.76 -5.86 5.18
CA LEU A 52 -10.96 -5.53 3.77
C LEU A 52 -11.79 -4.23 3.62
N VAL A 53 -11.28 -3.08 4.04
CA VAL A 53 -11.77 -1.76 3.65
C VAL A 53 -11.25 -1.51 2.25
N ASN A 54 -11.86 -2.21 1.30
CA ASN A 54 -11.87 -1.83 -0.10
C ASN A 54 -12.74 -0.57 -0.23
N ASN A 55 -12.24 0.57 0.23
CA ASN A 55 -12.76 1.90 -0.14
C ASN A 55 -11.87 2.54 -1.21
N SER A 56 -11.43 1.75 -2.19
CA SER A 56 -11.25 2.30 -3.53
C SER A 56 -12.63 2.25 -4.18
N PRO A 57 -13.30 3.40 -4.43
CA PRO A 57 -14.33 3.40 -5.43
C PRO A 57 -13.62 3.02 -6.73
N LYS A 58 -13.71 1.74 -7.11
CA LYS A 58 -13.60 1.40 -8.51
C LYS A 58 -14.76 2.13 -9.14
N ILE A 59 -14.50 3.32 -9.67
CA ILE A 59 -15.33 3.90 -10.70
C ILE A 59 -15.24 2.87 -11.82
N ILE A 60 -16.15 1.91 -11.80
CA ILE A 60 -16.54 1.19 -12.98
C ILE A 60 -17.24 2.24 -13.83
N ASN A 61 -16.48 2.96 -14.65
CA ASN A 61 -17.02 3.70 -15.77
C ASN A 61 -17.56 2.69 -16.77
N ASN A 62 -18.71 2.13 -16.42
CA ASN A 62 -19.60 1.42 -17.31
C ASN A 62 -20.49 2.51 -17.93
N THR A 63 -20.01 3.14 -18.99
CA THR A 63 -20.86 3.92 -19.90
C THR A 63 -20.76 3.28 -21.28
N LEU A 64 -21.64 2.30 -21.49
CA LEU A 64 -22.29 2.10 -22.78
C LEU A 64 -23.78 2.39 -22.54
N GLU A 65 -24.44 2.88 -23.59
CA GLU A 65 -25.79 3.50 -23.66
C GLU A 65 -25.71 5.04 -23.50
N GLU A 66 -25.89 5.89 -24.52
CA GLU A 66 -26.40 5.78 -25.92
C GLU A 66 -25.46 6.47 -26.93
#